data_AF-A0A2W5T5N3-F1
#
_entry.id   AF-A0A2W5T5N3-F1
#
_cell.length_a   1.000
_cell.length_b   1.000
_cell.length_c   1.000
_cell.angle_alpha   90.00
_cell.angle_beta   90.00
_cell.angle_gamma   90.00
#
_symmetry.space_group_name_H-M   'P 1'
#
loop_
_entity.id
_entity.type
_entity.pdbx_description
1 polymer ?
#
loop_
_entity_poly.entity_id
_entity_poly.type
_entity_poly.pdbx_seq_one_letter_code
_entity_poly.pdbx_strand_id
1 'polypeptide(L)'
;MNRPHTKEGKTPMNATTQVAPNLPNIPLGRFEPLSVSASVVAEALQPLHDRNAKESFAQISTIQQRLQAERLGAERAIAALAAARLEQKRLEDLSDSLIEVSIGLGRMFGFEDIADFANQDDAWLLTVEGLVSAFNARGDFGRHYAERLNEIVVQSRAATVELVRATEAHANAIVAFSNSYRALSAAIAFGRAVLANLGVEVRRVAPAPKKKPTKDPVGSEESVPSPSPVPHS
;
A
#
# COMPACT_ATOMS: atom_id res chain seq x y z
N MET A 1 50.24 32.37 9.00
CA MET A 1 48.96 32.92 8.53
C MET A 1 47.94 31.80 8.60
N ASN A 2 47.21 31.72 9.73
CA ASN A 2 46.25 30.64 10.02
C ASN A 2 44.89 31.00 9.44
N ARG A 3 44.36 30.17 8.53
CA ARG A 3 42.94 30.21 8.14
C ARG A 3 42.18 29.14 8.93
N PRO A 4 41.05 29.47 9.58
CA PRO A 4 40.24 28.48 10.27
C PRO A 4 39.36 27.72 9.26
N HIS A 5 39.29 26.39 9.45
CA HIS A 5 38.31 25.53 8.82
C HIS A 5 36.91 25.83 9.36
N THR A 6 36.06 26.47 8.56
CA THR A 6 34.62 26.44 8.75
C THR A 6 34.10 25.06 8.33
N LYS A 7 33.69 24.26 9.31
CA LYS A 7 32.88 23.06 9.10
C LYS A 7 31.49 23.52 8.69
N GLU A 8 31.20 23.51 7.40
CA GLU A 8 29.83 23.64 6.92
C GLU A 8 29.05 22.37 7.31
N GLY A 9 27.95 22.61 8.02
CA GLY A 9 27.07 21.59 8.53
C GLY A 9 26.43 20.81 7.39
N LYS A 10 26.56 19.48 7.45
CA LYS A 10 25.58 18.58 6.85
C LYS A 10 24.22 18.91 7.44
N THR A 11 23.36 19.54 6.66
CA THR A 11 21.92 19.57 6.91
C THR A 11 21.36 18.25 6.39
N PRO A 12 20.93 17.29 7.23
CA PRO A 12 20.10 16.22 6.73
C PRO A 12 18.72 16.82 6.46
N MET A 13 18.32 16.94 5.19
CA MET A 13 16.91 17.05 4.83
C MET A 13 16.25 15.71 5.11
N ASN A 14 15.95 15.48 6.39
CA ASN A 14 15.10 14.39 6.84
C ASN A 14 13.92 15.02 7.56
N ALA A 15 12.96 15.51 6.77
CA ALA A 15 11.66 15.92 7.27
C ALA A 15 10.60 15.01 6.63
N THR A 16 10.76 13.70 6.83
CA THR A 16 9.58 12.82 6.92
C THR A 16 8.84 13.27 8.17
N THR A 17 7.88 14.18 7.99
CA THR A 17 6.96 14.59 9.05
C THR A 17 6.36 13.33 9.63
N GLN A 18 6.77 13.00 10.86
CA GLN A 18 6.28 11.88 11.62
C GLN A 18 4.77 12.02 11.78
N VAL A 19 4.02 11.20 11.05
CA VAL A 19 2.57 11.10 11.21
C VAL A 19 2.29 10.33 12.50
N ALA A 20 2.02 11.09 13.56
CA ALA A 20 1.19 10.77 14.72
C ALA A 20 1.66 9.63 15.68
N PRO A 21 1.26 9.68 16.96
CA PRO A 21 1.91 8.97 18.07
C PRO A 21 1.66 7.46 17.99
N ASN A 22 2.42 6.67 18.76
CA ASN A 22 2.33 5.21 18.96
C ASN A 22 0.90 4.62 19.03
N LEU A 23 0.20 4.59 17.91
CA LEU A 23 -1.08 3.94 17.73
C LEU A 23 -0.75 2.48 17.36
N PRO A 24 -1.23 1.48 18.13
CA PRO A 24 -1.01 0.09 17.75
C PRO A 24 -1.52 -0.13 16.32
N ASN A 25 -0.62 -0.52 15.42
CA ASN A 25 -0.98 -0.92 14.06
C ASN A 25 -1.81 -2.19 14.14
N ILE A 26 -3.13 -2.07 13.99
CA ILE A 26 -4.06 -3.21 14.08
C ILE A 26 -4.11 -3.85 12.69
N PRO A 27 -3.60 -5.09 12.52
CA PRO A 27 -3.69 -5.76 11.23
C PRO A 27 -5.16 -5.99 10.87
N LEU A 28 -5.51 -5.75 9.60
CA LEU A 28 -6.89 -5.89 9.08
C LEU A 28 -7.51 -7.25 9.41
N GLY A 29 -6.71 -8.31 9.50
CA GLY A 29 -7.16 -9.65 9.89
C GLY A 29 -7.74 -9.77 11.31
N ARG A 30 -7.57 -8.78 12.18
CA ARG A 30 -8.23 -8.71 13.50
C ARG A 30 -9.67 -8.18 13.43
N PHE A 31 -10.12 -7.70 12.29
CA PHE A 31 -11.49 -7.22 12.08
C PHE A 31 -12.53 -8.34 12.27
N GLU A 32 -12.33 -9.52 11.66
CA GLU A 32 -13.35 -10.58 11.64
C GLU A 32 -13.79 -11.03 13.04
N PRO A 33 -12.88 -11.34 13.99
CA PRO A 33 -13.27 -11.67 15.36
C PRO A 33 -14.05 -10.54 16.06
N LEU A 34 -13.66 -9.28 15.81
CA LEU A 34 -14.32 -8.13 16.43
C LEU A 34 -15.72 -7.92 15.86
N SER A 35 -15.88 -8.07 14.54
CA SER A 35 -17.18 -7.99 13.85
C SER A 35 -18.13 -9.07 14.36
N VAL A 36 -17.67 -10.32 14.48
CA VAL A 36 -18.46 -11.41 15.07
C VAL A 36 -18.89 -11.06 16.50
N SER A 37 -17.96 -10.57 17.33
CA SER A 37 -18.31 -10.15 18.69
C SER A 37 -19.30 -8.97 18.72
N ALA A 38 -19.22 -8.03 17.78
CA ALA A 38 -20.15 -6.92 17.68
C ALA A 38 -21.56 -7.43 17.36
N SER A 39 -21.68 -8.30 16.36
CA SER A 39 -22.96 -8.90 15.96
C SER A 39 -23.61 -9.68 17.12
N VAL A 40 -22.86 -10.52 17.83
CA VAL A 40 -23.39 -11.29 18.98
C VAL A 40 -23.93 -10.36 20.08
N VAL A 41 -23.22 -9.28 20.40
CA VAL A 41 -23.69 -8.32 21.41
C VAL A 41 -24.89 -7.52 20.91
N ALA A 42 -24.90 -7.12 19.64
CA ALA A 42 -26.01 -6.40 19.03
C ALA A 42 -27.28 -7.25 19.00
N GLU A 43 -27.20 -8.53 18.63
CA GLU A 43 -28.32 -9.48 18.65
C GLU A 43 -28.92 -9.64 20.05
N ALA A 44 -28.07 -9.71 21.09
CA ALA A 44 -28.53 -9.80 22.47
C ALA A 44 -29.19 -8.50 22.98
N LEU A 45 -28.75 -7.33 22.47
CA LEU A 45 -29.32 -6.03 22.84
C LEU A 45 -30.63 -5.72 22.10
N GLN A 46 -30.79 -6.22 20.87
CA GLN A 46 -31.91 -5.90 19.97
C GLN A 46 -33.31 -6.08 20.57
N PRO A 47 -33.64 -7.18 21.30
CA PRO A 47 -34.97 -7.37 21.87
C PRO A 47 -35.23 -6.52 23.12
N LEU A 48 -34.23 -5.84 23.67
CA LEU A 48 -34.35 -5.14 24.94
C LEU A 48 -34.94 -3.74 24.77
N HIS A 49 -35.82 -3.35 25.68
CA HIS A 49 -36.51 -2.05 25.62
C HIS A 49 -35.90 -0.96 26.52
N ASP A 50 -34.92 -1.34 27.34
CA ASP A 50 -34.15 -0.42 28.18
C ASP A 50 -33.45 0.66 27.34
N ARG A 51 -33.36 1.88 27.90
CA ARG A 51 -32.76 3.03 27.21
C ARG A 51 -31.29 2.78 26.88
N ASN A 52 -30.51 2.26 27.81
CA ASN A 52 -29.08 2.02 27.63
C ASN A 52 -28.84 0.87 26.65
N ALA A 53 -29.74 -0.13 26.62
CA ALA A 53 -29.67 -1.21 25.66
C ALA A 53 -29.91 -0.72 24.22
N LYS A 54 -30.92 0.12 24.00
CA LYS A 54 -31.20 0.75 22.70
C LYS A 54 -30.05 1.63 22.22
N GLU A 55 -29.49 2.44 23.12
CA GLU A 55 -28.35 3.31 22.81
C GLU A 55 -27.11 2.49 22.43
N SER A 56 -26.81 1.44 23.20
CA SER A 56 -25.70 0.51 22.92
C SER A 56 -25.87 -0.18 21.57
N PHE A 57 -27.07 -0.67 21.25
CA PHE A 57 -27.37 -1.32 19.98
C PHE A 57 -27.14 -0.37 18.79
N ALA A 58 -27.66 0.86 18.88
CA ALA A 58 -27.49 1.87 17.85
C ALA A 58 -26.02 2.24 17.66
N GLN A 59 -25.27 2.40 18.76
CA GLN A 59 -23.85 2.71 18.73
C GLN A 59 -23.02 1.60 18.08
N ILE A 60 -23.21 0.35 18.49
CA ILE A 60 -22.50 -0.81 17.93
C ILE A 60 -22.80 -0.93 16.43
N SER A 61 -24.08 -0.87 16.04
CA SER A 61 -24.50 -1.02 14.63
C SER A 61 -23.88 0.05 13.73
N THR A 62 -23.87 1.31 14.20
CA THR A 62 -23.31 2.43 13.44
C THR A 62 -21.79 2.30 13.29
N ILE A 63 -21.08 2.01 14.39
CA ILE A 63 -19.62 1.90 14.36
C ILE A 63 -19.19 0.67 13.56
N GLN A 64 -19.94 -0.43 13.60
CA GLN A 64 -19.64 -1.64 12.83
C GLN A 64 -19.71 -1.37 11.32
N GLN A 65 -20.76 -0.69 10.84
CA GLN A 65 -20.87 -0.28 9.44
C GLN A 65 -19.72 0.65 9.03
N ARG A 66 -19.39 1.64 9.86
CA ARG A 66 -18.27 2.53 9.62
C ARG A 66 -16.95 1.75 9.52
N LEU A 67 -16.67 0.86 10.47
CA LEU A 67 -15.44 0.07 10.47
C LEU A 67 -15.31 -0.80 9.21
N GLN A 68 -16.42 -1.35 8.71
CA GLN A 68 -16.42 -2.09 7.44
C GLN A 68 -16.05 -1.20 6.25
N ALA A 69 -16.57 0.03 6.20
CA ALA A 69 -16.19 1.01 5.18
C ALA A 69 -14.70 1.40 5.28
N GLU A 70 -14.20 1.67 6.50
CA GLU A 70 -12.78 2.00 6.71
C GLU A 70 -11.85 0.83 6.34
N ARG A 71 -12.28 -0.41 6.61
CA ARG A 71 -11.54 -1.61 6.17
C ARG A 71 -11.39 -1.65 4.66
N LEU A 72 -12.49 -1.44 3.92
CA LEU A 72 -12.45 -1.42 2.45
C LEU A 72 -11.56 -0.27 1.93
N GLY A 73 -11.62 0.89 2.59
CA GLY A 73 -10.72 2.01 2.32
C GLY A 73 -9.24 1.64 2.50
N ALA A 74 -8.91 0.96 3.60
CA ALA A 74 -7.56 0.46 3.86
C ALA A 74 -7.11 -0.60 2.85
N GLU A 75 -7.97 -1.55 2.49
CA GLU A 75 -7.68 -2.57 1.46
C GLU A 75 -7.39 -1.92 0.10
N ARG A 76 -8.18 -0.91 -0.30
CA ARG A 76 -7.95 -0.14 -1.53
C ARG A 76 -6.63 0.63 -1.48
N ALA A 77 -6.31 1.24 -0.34
CA ALA A 77 -5.07 2.01 -0.19
C ALA A 77 -3.82 1.11 -0.21
N ILE A 78 -3.89 -0.11 0.34
CA ILE A 78 -2.83 -1.13 0.22
C ILE A 78 -2.62 -1.50 -1.26
N ALA A 79 -3.70 -1.75 -2.00
CA ALA A 79 -3.61 -2.07 -3.42
C ALA A 79 -3.02 -0.92 -4.24
N ALA A 80 -3.44 0.32 -3.99
CA ALA A 80 -2.90 1.51 -4.65
C ALA A 80 -1.39 1.70 -4.35
N LEU A 81 -0.97 1.50 -3.10
CA LEU A 81 0.44 1.57 -2.72
C LEU A 81 1.27 0.48 -3.40
N ALA A 82 0.74 -0.74 -3.49
CA ALA A 82 1.42 -1.83 -4.19
C ALA A 82 1.58 -1.54 -5.70
N ALA A 83 0.54 -1.01 -6.33
CA ALA A 83 0.59 -0.60 -7.74
C ALA A 83 1.60 0.53 -7.98
N ALA A 84 1.60 1.57 -7.14
CA ALA A 84 2.54 2.68 -7.25
C ALA A 84 4.00 2.23 -7.05
N ARG A 85 4.27 1.31 -6.11
CA ARG A 85 5.61 0.70 -5.94
C ARG A 85 6.05 -0.11 -7.13
N LEU A 86 5.13 -0.88 -7.74
CA LEU A 86 5.43 -1.67 -8.92
C LEU A 86 5.78 -0.77 -10.11
N GLU A 87 5.03 0.32 -10.30
CA GLU A 87 5.29 1.28 -11.38
C GLU A 87 6.61 2.03 -11.17
N GLN A 88 6.91 2.46 -9.94
CA GLN A 88 8.19 3.07 -9.59
C GLN A 88 9.36 2.12 -9.92
N LYS A 89 9.25 0.84 -9.53
CA LYS A 89 10.26 -0.16 -9.85
C LYS A 89 10.41 -0.37 -11.36
N ARG A 90 9.29 -0.47 -12.10
CA ARG A 90 9.31 -0.62 -13.56
C ARG A 90 10.05 0.54 -14.24
N LEU A 91 9.89 1.76 -13.73
CA LEU A 91 10.56 2.95 -14.25
C LEU A 91 12.05 3.00 -13.87
N GLU A 92 12.42 2.54 -12.67
CA GLU A 92 13.82 2.35 -12.27
C GLU A 92 14.51 1.33 -13.19
N ASP A 93 13.92 0.15 -13.40
CA ASP A 93 14.46 -0.89 -14.28
C ASP A 93 14.62 -0.37 -15.74
N LEU A 94 13.65 0.43 -16.22
CA LEU A 94 13.71 1.06 -17.55
C LEU A 94 14.79 2.14 -17.63
N SER A 95 14.93 2.95 -16.57
CA SER A 95 15.93 4.00 -16.46
C SER A 95 17.35 3.41 -16.51
N ASP A 96 17.60 2.36 -15.71
CA ASP A 96 18.90 1.69 -15.66
C ASP A 96 19.29 1.11 -17.03
N SER A 97 18.35 0.41 -17.66
CA SER A 97 18.54 -0.15 -19.02
C SER A 97 18.90 0.93 -20.04
N LEU A 98 18.28 2.10 -19.94
CA LEU A 98 18.52 3.20 -20.87
C LEU A 98 19.79 3.99 -20.57
N ILE A 99 20.18 4.10 -19.30
CA ILE A 99 21.49 4.61 -18.92
C ILE A 99 22.58 3.72 -19.54
N GLU A 100 22.47 2.40 -19.40
CA GLU A 100 23.44 1.45 -19.97
C GLU A 100 23.55 1.58 -21.50
N VAL A 101 22.42 1.57 -22.21
CA VAL A 101 22.40 1.73 -23.67
C VAL A 101 22.96 3.10 -24.08
N SER A 102 22.61 4.15 -23.36
CA SER A 102 23.08 5.51 -23.63
C SER A 102 24.59 5.65 -23.46
N ILE A 103 25.16 5.04 -22.41
CA ILE A 103 26.61 4.98 -22.21
C ILE A 103 27.27 4.19 -23.35
N GLY A 104 26.67 3.07 -23.76
CA GLY A 104 27.15 2.27 -24.89
C GLY A 104 27.17 3.06 -26.20
N LEU A 105 26.09 3.77 -26.51
CA LEU A 105 26.01 4.66 -27.68
C LEU A 105 27.03 5.80 -27.59
N GLY A 106 27.16 6.41 -26.41
CA GLY A 106 28.15 7.47 -26.18
C GLY A 106 29.58 7.03 -26.47
N ARG A 107 29.94 5.81 -26.04
CA ARG A 107 31.23 5.20 -26.39
C ARG A 107 31.36 4.93 -27.89
N MET A 108 30.33 4.33 -28.51
CA MET A 108 30.36 4.00 -29.94
C MET A 108 30.50 5.22 -30.86
N PHE A 109 29.90 6.35 -30.49
CA PHE A 109 29.98 7.59 -31.28
C PHE A 109 31.16 8.49 -30.89
N GLY A 110 32.10 7.99 -30.08
CA GLY A 110 33.28 8.76 -29.70
C GLY A 110 32.93 10.01 -28.88
N PHE A 111 31.83 9.97 -28.12
CA PHE A 111 31.51 11.01 -27.13
C PHE A 111 32.43 10.92 -25.90
N GLU A 112 33.61 10.33 -26.03
CA GLU A 112 34.64 10.19 -25.00
C GLU A 112 35.28 11.54 -24.66
N ASP A 113 35.36 12.46 -25.64
CA ASP A 113 35.68 13.88 -25.42
C ASP A 113 34.43 14.64 -24.99
N ILE A 114 34.10 14.47 -23.71
CA ILE A 114 33.35 15.45 -22.94
C ILE A 114 34.36 16.36 -22.23
N ALA A 115 35.12 17.12 -23.02
CA ALA A 115 36.23 17.94 -22.52
C ALA A 115 35.80 19.19 -21.73
N ASP A 116 34.50 19.50 -21.62
CA ASP A 116 33.96 20.43 -20.60
C ASP A 116 33.67 19.75 -19.25
N PHE A 117 34.07 18.48 -19.13
CA PHE A 117 34.02 17.53 -18.01
C PHE A 117 34.60 18.00 -16.67
N ALA A 118 35.49 18.97 -16.72
CA ALA A 118 36.61 19.06 -15.79
C ALA A 118 36.28 19.65 -14.40
N ASN A 119 35.02 19.97 -14.12
CA ASN A 119 34.60 20.63 -12.87
C ASN A 119 33.31 20.09 -12.23
N GLN A 120 32.78 18.92 -12.63
CA GLN A 120 31.49 18.45 -12.10
C GLN A 120 31.56 16.98 -11.67
N ASP A 121 31.17 16.73 -10.41
CA ASP A 121 31.33 15.46 -9.69
C ASP A 121 30.88 14.22 -10.49
N ASP A 122 31.70 13.16 -10.42
CA ASP A 122 31.58 11.88 -11.15
C ASP A 122 30.20 11.19 -11.05
N ALA A 123 29.36 11.57 -10.09
CA ALA A 123 28.01 11.03 -9.91
C ALA A 123 27.01 11.49 -11.00
N TRP A 124 27.25 12.62 -11.68
CA TRP A 124 26.28 13.23 -12.60
C TRP A 124 26.15 12.49 -13.94
N LEU A 125 27.25 11.91 -14.46
CA LEU A 125 27.29 11.13 -15.71
C LEU A 125 26.48 9.81 -15.64
N LEU A 126 26.17 9.35 -14.43
CA LEU A 126 25.38 8.16 -14.17
C LEU A 126 23.90 8.46 -13.92
N THR A 127 23.47 9.71 -14.13
CA THR A 127 22.07 10.11 -14.02
C THR A 127 21.43 10.32 -15.40
N VAL A 128 20.14 10.02 -15.51
CA VAL A 128 19.35 10.27 -16.74
C VAL A 128 19.42 11.75 -17.14
N GLU A 129 19.40 12.66 -16.17
CA GLU A 129 19.47 14.12 -16.42
C GLU A 129 20.84 14.53 -16.98
N GLY A 130 21.93 13.90 -16.52
CA GLY A 130 23.26 14.13 -17.07
C GLY A 130 23.38 13.68 -18.52
N LEU A 131 22.81 12.52 -18.84
CA LEU A 131 22.75 12.00 -20.20
C LEU A 131 21.91 12.89 -21.13
N VAL A 132 20.75 13.39 -20.68
CA VAL A 132 19.92 14.34 -21.45
C VAL A 132 20.72 15.57 -21.87
N SER A 133 21.45 16.18 -20.93
CA SER A 133 22.31 17.33 -21.22
C SER A 133 23.44 17.00 -22.19
N ALA A 134 24.11 15.85 -21.99
CA ALA A 134 25.20 15.41 -22.87
C ALA A 134 24.73 15.15 -24.32
N PHE A 135 23.56 14.53 -24.49
CA PHE A 135 22.98 14.31 -25.81
C PHE A 135 22.48 15.60 -26.47
N ASN A 136 21.86 16.51 -25.72
CA ASN A 136 21.43 17.81 -26.27
C ASN A 136 22.61 18.64 -26.81
N ALA A 137 23.79 18.56 -26.20
CA ALA A 137 25.00 19.24 -26.67
C ALA A 137 25.49 18.76 -28.05
N ARG A 138 24.99 17.61 -28.56
CA ARG A 138 25.39 17.02 -29.85
C ARG A 138 24.45 17.39 -31.01
N GLY A 139 23.62 18.42 -30.85
CA GLY A 139 22.74 18.93 -31.90
C GLY A 139 21.58 17.99 -32.24
N ASP A 140 21.10 18.03 -33.48
CA ASP A 140 19.87 17.32 -33.89
C ASP A 140 19.95 15.79 -33.74
N PHE A 141 21.15 15.21 -33.87
CA PHE A 141 21.37 13.78 -33.70
C PHE A 141 21.18 13.33 -32.24
N GLY A 142 21.71 14.07 -31.28
CA GLY A 142 21.57 13.75 -29.86
C GLY A 142 20.19 14.12 -29.31
N ARG A 143 19.50 15.11 -29.91
CA ARG A 143 18.18 15.56 -29.46
C ARG A 143 17.15 14.41 -29.37
N HIS A 144 17.15 13.47 -30.32
CA HIS A 144 16.21 12.34 -30.30
C HIS A 144 16.37 11.45 -29.05
N TYR A 145 17.61 11.18 -28.64
CA TYR A 145 17.90 10.39 -27.44
C TYR A 145 17.62 11.20 -26.17
N ALA A 146 17.95 12.49 -26.17
CA ALA A 146 17.64 13.39 -25.08
C ALA A 146 16.13 13.51 -24.82
N GLU A 147 15.31 13.59 -25.88
CA GLU A 147 13.84 13.61 -25.78
C GLU A 147 13.33 12.34 -25.10
N ARG A 148 13.80 11.16 -25.53
CA ARG A 148 13.36 9.89 -24.94
C ARG A 148 13.75 9.75 -23.47
N LEU A 149 14.98 10.15 -23.10
CA LEU A 149 15.42 10.15 -21.71
C LEU A 149 14.61 11.15 -20.87
N ASN A 150 14.27 12.32 -21.44
CA ASN A 150 13.45 13.33 -20.77
C ASN A 150 12.01 12.84 -20.51
N GLU A 151 11.40 12.08 -21.44
CA GLU A 151 10.10 11.44 -21.21
C GLU A 151 10.13 10.54 -19.97
N ILE A 152 11.22 9.81 -19.75
CA ILE A 152 11.37 8.89 -18.61
C ILE A 152 11.59 9.66 -17.32
N VAL A 153 12.34 10.76 -17.34
CA VAL A 153 12.44 11.66 -16.17
C VAL A 153 11.06 12.17 -15.78
N VAL A 154 10.25 12.59 -16.75
CA VAL A 154 8.87 13.06 -16.49
C VAL A 154 8.01 11.93 -15.93
N GLN A 155 8.04 10.73 -16.51
CA GLN A 155 7.31 9.56 -16.01
C GLN A 155 7.74 9.16 -14.60
N SER A 156 9.04 9.14 -14.33
CA SER A 156 9.61 8.83 -13.01
C SER A 156 9.18 9.83 -11.95
N ARG A 157 9.18 11.13 -12.27
CA ARG A 157 8.69 12.17 -11.36
C ARG A 157 7.20 11.99 -11.07
N ALA A 158 6.39 11.69 -12.10
CA ALA A 158 4.96 11.42 -11.92
C ALA A 158 4.71 10.18 -11.05
N ALA A 159 5.45 9.08 -11.26
CA ALA A 159 5.35 7.87 -10.46
C ALA A 159 5.78 8.10 -9.01
N THR A 160 6.83 8.91 -8.78
CA THR A 160 7.25 9.31 -7.44
C THR A 160 6.16 10.09 -6.72
N VAL A 161 5.51 11.05 -7.40
CA VAL A 161 4.39 11.81 -6.83
C VAL A 161 3.23 10.88 -6.45
N GLU A 162 2.88 9.93 -7.32
CA GLU A 162 1.81 8.97 -7.03
C GLU A 162 2.18 8.01 -5.90
N LEU A 163 3.45 7.59 -5.80
CA LEU A 163 3.94 6.78 -4.68
C LEU A 163 3.83 7.52 -3.34
N VAL A 164 4.20 8.81 -3.32
CA VAL A 164 4.03 9.65 -2.12
C VAL A 164 2.56 9.75 -1.74
N ARG A 165 1.69 10.08 -2.71
CA ARG A 165 0.24 10.18 -2.51
C ARG A 165 -0.36 8.86 -1.99
N ALA A 166 0.00 7.74 -2.59
CA ALA A 166 -0.47 6.42 -2.19
C ALA A 166 0.02 6.03 -0.79
N THR A 167 1.23 6.44 -0.42
CA THR A 167 1.79 6.23 0.91
C THR A 167 1.03 7.02 1.97
N GLU A 168 0.73 8.29 1.70
CA GLU A 168 -0.09 9.13 2.59
C GLU A 168 -1.53 8.60 2.72
N ALA A 169 -2.15 8.23 1.61
CA ALA A 169 -3.50 7.65 1.60
C ALA A 169 -3.55 6.36 2.41
N HIS A 170 -2.55 5.49 2.27
CA HIS A 170 -2.41 4.28 3.07
C HIS A 170 -2.26 4.58 4.57
N ALA A 171 -1.39 5.53 4.95
CA ALA A 171 -1.22 5.92 6.35
C ALA A 171 -2.54 6.44 6.96
N ASN A 172 -3.25 7.32 6.25
CA ASN A 172 -4.52 7.88 6.68
C ASN A 172 -5.60 6.80 6.83
N ALA A 173 -5.69 5.87 5.88
CA ALA A 173 -6.67 4.78 5.93
C ALA A 173 -6.43 3.83 7.11
N ILE A 174 -5.17 3.52 7.43
CA ILE A 174 -4.82 2.68 8.59
C ILE A 174 -5.17 3.38 9.90
N VAL A 175 -4.93 4.69 10.01
CA VAL A 175 -5.31 5.47 11.20
C VAL A 175 -6.83 5.48 11.38
N ALA A 176 -7.58 5.74 10.30
CA ALA A 176 -9.04 5.75 10.33
C ALA A 176 -9.62 4.37 10.73
N PHE A 177 -9.09 3.29 10.15
CA PHE A 177 -9.43 1.92 10.52
C PHE A 177 -9.12 1.63 12.00
N SER A 178 -7.92 1.99 12.48
CA SER A 178 -7.51 1.78 13.87
C SER A 178 -8.43 2.52 14.85
N ASN A 179 -8.82 3.76 14.53
CA ASN A 179 -9.71 4.55 15.38
C ASN A 179 -11.10 3.93 15.47
N SER A 180 -11.68 3.55 14.32
CA SER A 180 -12.98 2.87 14.28
C SER A 180 -12.94 1.51 14.98
N TYR A 181 -11.83 0.77 14.88
CA TYR A 181 -11.66 -0.51 15.55
C TYR A 181 -11.71 -0.36 17.08
N ARG A 182 -10.99 0.64 17.62
CA ARG A 182 -11.00 0.91 19.07
C ARG A 182 -12.36 1.38 19.55
N ALA A 183 -13.02 2.25 18.77
CA ALA A 183 -14.38 2.69 19.06
C ALA A 183 -15.34 1.50 19.13
N LEU A 184 -15.26 0.56 18.18
CA LEU A 184 -16.10 -0.63 18.19
C LEU A 184 -15.79 -1.52 19.39
N SER A 185 -14.51 -1.73 19.70
CA SER A 185 -14.10 -2.51 20.87
C SER A 185 -14.64 -1.92 22.18
N ALA A 186 -14.64 -0.60 22.33
CA ALA A 186 -15.21 0.07 23.49
C ALA A 186 -16.74 -0.07 23.54
N ALA A 187 -17.42 0.11 22.40
CA ALA A 187 -18.87 -0.06 22.31
C ALA A 187 -19.32 -1.50 22.64
N ILE A 188 -18.56 -2.51 22.20
CA ILE A 188 -18.79 -3.92 22.57
C ILE A 188 -18.66 -4.11 24.08
N ALA A 189 -17.62 -3.54 24.70
CA ALA A 189 -17.42 -3.66 26.14
C ALA A 189 -18.55 -3.00 26.93
N PHE A 190 -19.01 -1.83 26.49
CA PHE A 190 -20.17 -1.15 27.06
C PHE A 190 -21.45 -1.97 26.90
N GLY A 191 -21.75 -2.47 25.70
CA GLY A 191 -22.92 -3.32 25.45
C GLY A 191 -22.93 -4.58 26.31
N ARG A 192 -21.77 -5.21 26.52
CA ARG A 192 -21.64 -6.36 27.46
C ARG A 192 -21.94 -5.97 28.90
N ALA A 193 -21.51 -4.80 29.35
CA ALA A 193 -21.81 -4.32 30.70
C ALA A 193 -23.32 -4.05 30.88
N VAL A 194 -23.97 -3.47 29.87
CA VAL A 194 -25.43 -3.28 29.87
C VAL A 194 -26.16 -4.62 29.95
N LEU A 195 -25.76 -5.61 29.14
CA LEU A 195 -26.35 -6.95 29.17
C LEU A 195 -26.15 -7.64 30.53
N ALA A 196 -24.96 -7.53 31.12
CA ALA A 196 -24.68 -8.07 32.44
C ALA A 196 -25.56 -7.43 33.53
N ASN A 197 -25.75 -6.11 33.50
CA ASN A 197 -26.63 -5.40 34.44
C ASN A 197 -28.11 -5.81 34.30
N LEU A 198 -28.52 -6.24 33.12
CA LEU A 198 -29.86 -6.75 32.84
C LEU A 198 -29.99 -8.27 33.07
N GLY A 199 -28.93 -8.94 33.54
CA GLY A 199 -28.93 -10.39 33.79
C GLY A 199 -28.93 -11.24 32.51
N VAL A 200 -28.60 -10.66 31.36
CA VAL A 200 -28.56 -11.36 30.06
C VAL A 200 -27.16 -11.91 29.82
N GLU A 201 -27.05 -13.23 29.73
CA GLU A 201 -25.77 -13.89 29.51
C GLU A 201 -25.39 -13.90 28.02
N VAL A 202 -24.21 -13.38 27.69
CA VAL A 202 -23.70 -13.34 26.30
C VAL A 202 -22.65 -14.44 26.12
N ARG A 203 -22.99 -15.46 25.32
CA ARG A 203 -22.04 -16.52 24.99
C ARG A 203 -20.86 -15.93 24.20
N ARG A 204 -19.63 -16.15 24.68
CA ARG A 204 -18.43 -15.82 23.91
C ARG A 204 -18.34 -16.76 22.70
N VAL A 205 -18.57 -16.24 21.51
CA VAL A 205 -18.24 -16.95 20.27
C VAL A 205 -16.77 -16.70 19.97
N ALA A 206 -15.94 -17.73 20.12
CA ALA A 206 -14.57 -17.68 19.64
C ALA A 206 -14.58 -17.71 18.09
N PRO A 207 -13.73 -16.92 17.41
CA PRO A 207 -13.61 -17.02 15.96
C PRO A 207 -13.22 -18.45 15.59
N ALA A 208 -13.90 -19.02 14.60
CA ALA A 208 -13.59 -20.35 14.11
C ALA A 208 -12.09 -20.44 13.76
N PRO A 209 -11.37 -21.49 14.20
CA PRO A 209 -9.98 -21.66 13.84
C PRO A 209 -9.86 -21.69 12.32
N LYS A 210 -8.93 -20.91 11.75
CA LYS A 210 -8.62 -20.97 10.32
C LYS A 210 -8.32 -22.42 9.97
N LYS A 211 -9.15 -23.05 9.14
CA LYS A 211 -8.83 -24.35 8.55
C LYS A 211 -7.50 -24.20 7.83
N LYS A 212 -6.51 -25.02 8.19
CA LYS A 212 -5.28 -25.15 7.38
C LYS A 212 -5.72 -25.55 5.96
N PRO A 213 -5.08 -25.02 4.90
CA PRO A 213 -5.32 -25.53 3.57
C PRO A 213 -4.93 -27.02 3.58
N THR A 214 -5.91 -27.90 3.41
CA THR A 214 -5.67 -29.32 3.22
C THR A 214 -4.87 -29.44 1.93
N LYS A 215 -3.62 -29.89 2.03
CA LYS A 215 -2.87 -30.40 0.87
C LYS A 215 -3.46 -31.77 0.56
N ASP A 216 -4.60 -31.80 -0.09
CA ASP A 216 -5.04 -33.01 -0.78
C ASP A 216 -4.33 -33.02 -2.14
N PRO A 217 -3.54 -34.06 -2.47
CA PRO A 217 -2.91 -34.15 -3.76
C PRO A 217 -4.00 -34.38 -4.80
N VAL A 218 -4.01 -33.55 -5.84
CA VAL A 218 -4.77 -33.80 -7.07
C VAL A 218 -4.15 -35.03 -7.74
N GLY A 219 -4.70 -36.19 -7.41
CA GLY A 219 -4.53 -37.44 -8.14
C GLY A 219 -5.70 -37.58 -9.10
N SER A 220 -5.38 -37.58 -10.38
CA SER A 220 -6.21 -37.83 -11.54
C SER A 220 -7.01 -39.14 -11.41
N GLU A 221 -8.28 -39.14 -11.80
CA GLU A 221 -8.77 -40.17 -12.71
C GLU A 221 -10.05 -39.74 -13.44
N GLU A 222 -10.08 -40.15 -14.68
CA GLU A 222 -10.87 -39.79 -15.82
C GLU A 222 -12.22 -40.54 -15.76
N SER A 223 -13.34 -39.82 -15.86
CA SER A 223 -14.66 -40.43 -16.04
C SER A 223 -15.35 -39.79 -17.24
N VAL A 224 -15.01 -40.30 -18.41
CA VAL A 224 -15.76 -40.09 -19.66
C VAL A 224 -17.19 -40.64 -19.46
N PRO A 225 -18.25 -39.85 -19.67
CA PRO A 225 -19.61 -40.39 -19.64
C PRO A 225 -19.88 -41.20 -20.91
N SER A 226 -20.23 -42.49 -20.75
CA SER A 226 -20.70 -43.36 -21.84
C SER A 226 -22.08 -42.91 -22.35
N PRO A 227 -22.35 -42.95 -23.68
CA PRO A 227 -23.64 -42.57 -24.25
C PRO A 227 -24.72 -43.66 -24.03
N SER A 228 -25.91 -43.23 -23.62
CA SER A 228 -27.10 -44.07 -23.46
C SER A 228 -27.65 -44.60 -24.80
N PRO A 229 -28.20 -45.83 -24.86
CA PRO A 229 -28.77 -46.39 -26.08
C PRO A 229 -30.16 -45.82 -26.38
N VAL A 230 -30.41 -45.52 -27.66
CA VAL A 230 -31.72 -45.10 -28.20
C VAL A 230 -32.57 -46.35 -28.49
N PRO A 231 -33.85 -46.42 -28.08
CA PRO A 231 -34.73 -47.53 -28.45
C PRO A 231 -35.21 -47.38 -29.89
N HIS A 232 -35.17 -48.47 -30.65
CA HIS A 232 -35.81 -48.57 -31.96
C HIS A 232 -37.34 -48.68 -31.82
N SER A 233 -38.04 -47.95 -32.69
CA SER A 233 -39.37 -48.30 -33.20
C SER A 233 -39.45 -47.83 -34.64
#